data_AF-A0A349TMA4-F1
#
_entry.id   AF-A0A349TMA4-F1
#
_cell.length_a   1.000
_cell.length_b   1.000
_cell.length_c   1.000
_cell.angle_alpha   90.00
_cell.angle_beta   90.00
_cell.angle_gamma   90.00
#
_symmetry.space_group_name_H-M   'P 1'
#
loop_
_entity.id
_entity.type
_entity.pdbx_description
1 polymer ?
#
loop_
_entity_poly.entity_id
_entity_poly.type
_entity_poly.pdbx_seq_one_letter_code
_entity_poly.pdbx_strand_id
1 'polypeptide(L)'
;LDAGNTGYADLQQLFSSIAQASISTEALSFKVPWQPELMSRISIEAQQLFISDADRNRILFYYNTIKDVVSTVPADLRAVSLNTFLVPLFSAAKDASEVSGNPVSENRAVLQALAVYVNDENIGQLIGTDAASAVTAAHFIEVRLQRRQDLAQHVMSIAAISASAGASLAQLLSTTKEAYDARYRSGFSFSDLTANSVGVAMADFATRNPESALEFQRRMIALEAESEYMPAVGNNRDGLTEADFSEQFTDRNSDEYRLRLAQIQALIYQQSLFQNFNQNQGLGQ
;
A
#
# COMPACT_ATOMS: atom_id res chain seq x y z
N LEU A 1 2.79 33.26 -4.41
CA LEU A 1 2.22 32.07 -5.10
C LEU A 1 3.41 31.41 -5.78
N ASP A 2 4.03 30.45 -5.09
CA ASP A 2 5.33 29.90 -5.51
C ASP A 2 5.20 29.06 -6.78
N ALA A 3 6.08 29.37 -7.74
CA ALA A 3 6.18 28.74 -9.05
C ALA A 3 6.81 27.33 -9.01
N GLY A 4 6.81 26.66 -7.85
CA GLY A 4 7.41 25.34 -7.64
C GLY A 4 6.43 24.20 -7.36
N ASN A 5 5.12 24.47 -7.31
CA ASN A 5 4.14 23.44 -6.96
C ASN A 5 3.67 22.66 -8.21
N THR A 6 4.41 21.60 -8.57
CA THR A 6 4.08 20.68 -9.67
C THR A 6 2.71 20.02 -9.50
N GLY A 7 2.23 19.91 -8.26
CA GLY A 7 0.93 19.34 -7.93
C GLY A 7 -0.25 20.06 -8.53
N TYR A 8 -0.12 21.38 -8.72
CA TYR A 8 -1.15 22.14 -9.39
C TYR A 8 -1.20 21.85 -10.90
N ALA A 9 -0.04 21.60 -11.53
CA ALA A 9 0.04 21.29 -12.95
C ALA A 9 -0.47 19.88 -13.27
N ASP A 10 -0.15 18.89 -12.43
CA ASP A 10 -0.64 17.52 -12.60
C ASP A 10 -2.15 17.42 -12.31
N LEU A 11 -2.67 18.13 -11.29
CA LEU A 11 -4.12 18.27 -11.09
C LEU A 11 -4.81 18.98 -12.26
N GLN A 12 -4.21 20.05 -12.81
CA GLN A 12 -4.72 20.71 -14.02
C GLN A 12 -4.72 19.77 -15.22
N GLN A 13 -3.67 18.96 -15.39
CA GLN A 13 -3.60 17.96 -16.44
C GLN A 13 -4.71 16.91 -16.27
N LEU A 14 -4.97 16.44 -15.05
CA LEU A 14 -6.09 15.55 -14.75
C LEU A 14 -7.44 16.19 -15.10
N PHE A 15 -7.70 17.41 -14.62
CA PHE A 15 -8.94 18.12 -14.92
C PHE A 15 -9.13 18.36 -16.41
N SER A 16 -8.07 18.69 -17.14
CA SER A 16 -8.10 18.85 -18.59
C SER A 16 -8.29 17.54 -19.36
N SER A 17 -7.98 16.41 -18.73
CA SER A 17 -8.14 15.06 -19.30
C SER A 17 -9.54 14.48 -19.08
N ILE A 18 -10.40 15.12 -18.26
CA ILE A 18 -11.77 14.67 -18.04
C ILE A 18 -12.52 14.69 -19.38
N ALA A 19 -12.79 13.50 -19.92
CA ALA A 19 -13.42 13.33 -21.21
C ALA A 19 -14.94 13.53 -21.14
N GLN A 20 -15.56 13.17 -20.01
CA GLN A 20 -16.99 13.35 -19.74
C GLN A 20 -17.21 13.56 -18.25
N ALA A 21 -18.11 14.49 -17.89
CA ALA A 21 -18.63 14.63 -16.54
C ALA A 21 -20.15 14.42 -16.58
N SER A 22 -20.68 13.61 -15.67
CA SER A 22 -22.11 13.42 -15.49
C SER A 22 -22.50 13.81 -14.07
N ILE A 23 -23.49 14.69 -13.97
CA ILE A 23 -24.08 15.12 -12.71
C ILE A 23 -25.41 14.40 -12.56
N SER A 24 -25.57 13.69 -11.45
CA SER A 24 -26.86 13.22 -10.97
C SER A 24 -27.22 13.95 -9.68
N THR A 25 -28.45 13.78 -9.20
CA THR A 25 -28.89 14.33 -7.90
C THR A 25 -28.12 13.75 -6.72
N GLU A 26 -27.44 12.61 -6.90
CA GLU A 26 -26.78 11.86 -5.83
C GLU A 26 -25.26 11.87 -5.93
N ALA A 27 -24.69 12.06 -7.12
CA ALA A 27 -23.25 12.03 -7.35
C ALA A 27 -22.80 12.81 -8.59
N LEU A 28 -21.56 13.28 -8.52
CA LEU A 28 -20.78 13.78 -9.63
C LEU A 28 -19.83 12.67 -10.09
N SER A 29 -19.90 12.27 -11.36
CA SER A 29 -19.05 11.22 -11.93
C SER A 29 -18.20 11.76 -13.09
N PHE A 30 -16.95 11.34 -13.16
CA PHE A 30 -16.00 11.75 -14.19
C PHE A 30 -15.47 10.53 -14.95
N LYS A 31 -15.36 10.63 -16.27
CA LYS A 31 -14.57 9.71 -17.09
C LYS A 31 -13.21 10.35 -17.35
N VAL A 32 -12.17 9.71 -16.84
CA VAL A 32 -10.79 10.14 -17.00
C VAL A 32 -10.01 9.04 -17.73
N PRO A 33 -9.27 9.35 -18.80
CA PRO A 33 -8.38 8.39 -19.43
C PRO A 33 -7.28 8.01 -18.45
N TRP A 34 -7.07 6.72 -18.23
CA TRP A 34 -6.00 6.24 -17.36
C TRP A 34 -4.63 6.57 -17.98
N GLN A 35 -3.88 7.46 -17.32
CA GLN A 35 -2.49 7.80 -17.64
C GLN A 35 -1.62 7.36 -16.47
N PRO A 36 -0.93 6.20 -16.54
CA PRO A 36 -0.25 5.57 -15.41
C PRO A 36 0.71 6.52 -14.67
N GLU A 37 1.50 7.27 -15.43
CA GLU A 37 2.51 8.18 -14.89
C GLU A 37 1.87 9.40 -14.23
N LEU A 38 0.78 9.93 -14.81
CA LEU A 38 0.03 11.04 -14.22
C LEU A 38 -0.68 10.61 -12.93
N MET A 39 -1.34 9.44 -12.94
CA MET A 39 -2.03 8.92 -11.77
C MET A 39 -1.07 8.60 -10.62
N SER A 40 0.11 8.07 -10.95
CA SER A 40 1.18 7.85 -9.98
C SER A 40 1.73 9.15 -9.39
N ARG A 41 1.87 10.22 -10.18
CA ARG A 41 2.32 11.52 -9.66
C ARG A 41 1.25 12.18 -8.79
N ILE A 42 -0.01 12.18 -9.24
CA ILE A 42 -1.12 12.76 -8.48
C ILE A 42 -1.32 12.03 -7.15
N SER A 43 -1.18 10.70 -7.11
CA SER A 43 -1.27 9.97 -5.84
C SER A 43 -0.17 10.37 -4.86
N ILE A 44 1.06 10.56 -5.35
CA ILE A 44 2.21 11.04 -4.55
C ILE A 44 2.01 12.49 -4.10
N GLU A 45 1.58 13.39 -4.99
CA GLU A 45 1.40 14.81 -4.67
C GLU A 45 0.21 15.06 -3.75
N ALA A 46 -0.88 14.30 -3.92
CA ALA A 46 -2.01 14.31 -3.00
C ALA A 46 -1.57 13.87 -1.60
N GLN A 47 -0.62 12.92 -1.48
CA GLN A 47 -0.06 12.57 -0.18
C GLN A 47 0.72 13.76 0.41
N GLN A 48 1.59 14.44 -0.36
CA GLN A 48 2.40 15.56 0.14
C GLN A 48 1.57 16.76 0.65
N LEU A 49 0.48 17.10 -0.05
CA LEU A 49 -0.31 18.31 0.24
C LEU A 49 -1.07 18.25 1.58
N PHE A 50 -1.29 17.06 2.14
CA PHE A 50 -2.04 16.85 3.37
C PHE A 50 -1.22 16.27 4.54
N ILE A 51 0.09 16.04 4.38
CA ILE A 51 0.94 15.53 5.48
C ILE A 51 1.33 16.68 6.41
N SER A 52 0.87 16.60 7.66
CA SER A 52 1.24 17.51 8.75
C SER A 52 2.72 17.40 9.11
N ASP A 53 3.33 18.44 9.69
CA ASP A 53 4.73 18.36 10.15
C ASP A 53 4.97 17.23 11.16
N ALA A 54 3.97 16.95 12.01
CA ALA A 54 4.02 15.83 12.93
C ALA A 54 4.11 14.48 12.19
N ASP A 55 3.35 14.31 11.11
CA ASP A 55 3.39 13.10 10.29
C ASP A 55 4.67 13.01 9.46
N ARG A 56 5.21 14.13 8.95
CA ARG A 56 6.53 14.17 8.32
C ARG A 56 7.61 13.67 9.27
N ASN A 57 7.57 14.13 10.52
CA ASN A 57 8.53 13.71 11.54
C ASN A 57 8.40 12.21 11.89
N ARG A 58 7.17 11.67 11.94
CA ARG A 58 6.94 10.23 12.11
C ARG A 58 7.53 9.43 10.95
N ILE A 59 7.24 9.82 9.72
CA ILE A 59 7.77 9.17 8.51
C ILE A 59 9.30 9.17 8.54
N LEU A 60 9.92 10.31 8.87
CA LEU A 60 11.36 10.45 9.01
C LEU A 60 11.96 9.55 10.09
N PHE A 61 11.27 9.45 11.24
CA PHE A 61 11.66 8.55 12.32
C PHE A 61 11.70 7.10 11.82
N TYR A 62 10.64 6.61 11.19
CA TYR A 62 10.60 5.23 10.68
C TYR A 62 11.55 4.99 9.50
N TYR A 63 11.78 5.98 8.64
CA TYR A 63 12.80 5.86 7.59
C TYR A 63 14.22 5.72 8.19
N ASN A 64 14.52 6.39 9.30
CA ASN A 64 15.76 6.16 10.04
C ASN A 64 15.78 4.79 10.72
N THR A 65 14.67 4.30 11.27
CA THR A 65 14.58 2.92 11.77
C THR A 65 14.88 1.90 10.67
N ILE A 66 14.41 2.12 9.44
CA ILE A 66 14.77 1.28 8.28
C ILE A 66 16.27 1.30 8.04
N LYS A 67 16.92 2.47 8.09
CA LYS A 67 18.38 2.58 7.95
C LYS A 67 19.13 1.77 9.00
N ASP A 68 18.66 1.82 10.24
CA ASP A 68 19.25 1.06 11.34
C ASP A 68 19.08 -0.45 11.08
N VAL A 69 17.90 -0.90 10.66
CA VAL A 69 17.67 -2.31 10.27
C VAL A 69 18.61 -2.74 9.13
N VAL A 70 18.69 -1.95 8.05
CA VAL A 70 19.58 -2.22 6.91
C VAL A 70 21.04 -2.33 7.36
N SER A 71 21.49 -1.48 8.28
CA SER A 71 22.87 -1.50 8.77
C SER A 71 23.26 -2.80 9.47
N THR A 72 22.28 -3.59 9.93
CA THR A 72 22.48 -4.90 10.54
C THR A 72 22.49 -6.05 9.53
N VAL A 73 22.07 -5.81 8.29
CA VAL A 73 22.04 -6.82 7.23
C VAL A 73 23.47 -7.05 6.69
N PRO A 74 23.94 -8.30 6.60
CA PRO A 74 25.23 -8.62 6.00
C PRO A 74 25.37 -8.06 4.57
N ALA A 75 26.50 -7.43 4.28
CA ALA A 75 26.75 -6.71 3.01
C ALA A 75 26.77 -7.62 1.76
N ASP A 76 26.89 -8.94 1.93
CA ASP A 76 26.86 -9.93 0.85
C ASP A 76 25.44 -10.38 0.49
N LEU A 77 24.44 -10.11 1.34
CA LEU A 77 23.05 -10.39 1.06
C LEU A 77 22.48 -9.36 0.07
N ARG A 78 21.97 -9.86 -1.04
CA ARG A 78 21.34 -9.04 -2.09
C ARG A 78 19.86 -8.81 -1.88
N ALA A 79 19.22 -9.67 -1.09
CA ALA A 79 17.80 -9.58 -0.81
C ALA A 79 17.46 -10.11 0.59
N VAL A 80 16.43 -9.54 1.19
CA VAL A 80 15.89 -9.96 2.50
C VAL A 80 14.37 -10.08 2.46
N SER A 81 13.79 -10.77 3.44
CA SER A 81 12.34 -10.87 3.59
C SER A 81 11.75 -9.54 4.07
N LEU A 82 10.53 -9.23 3.66
CA LEU A 82 9.77 -8.11 4.21
C LEU A 82 9.65 -8.18 5.74
N ASN A 83 9.62 -9.39 6.33
CA ASN A 83 9.60 -9.59 7.78
C ASN A 83 10.78 -8.94 8.50
N THR A 84 11.94 -8.83 7.85
CA THR A 84 13.13 -8.18 8.39
C THR A 84 12.85 -6.73 8.81
N PHE A 85 11.90 -6.06 8.15
CA PHE A 85 11.53 -4.69 8.44
C PHE A 85 10.25 -4.57 9.28
N LEU A 86 9.25 -5.43 9.02
CA LEU A 86 7.95 -5.32 9.70
C LEU A 86 8.09 -5.40 11.23
N VAL A 87 8.82 -6.38 11.77
CA VAL A 87 8.91 -6.60 13.21
C VAL A 87 9.60 -5.43 13.94
N PRO A 88 10.80 -4.95 13.52
CA PRO A 88 11.44 -3.81 14.17
C PRO A 88 10.65 -2.52 14.06
N LEU A 89 10.03 -2.24 12.90
CA LEU A 89 9.27 -1.00 12.72
C LEU A 89 8.00 -0.96 13.56
N PHE A 90 7.25 -2.07 13.63
CA PHE A 90 6.06 -2.11 14.48
C PHE A 90 6.39 -2.20 15.98
N SER A 91 7.57 -2.70 16.35
CA SER A 91 8.11 -2.53 17.71
C SER A 91 8.32 -1.07 18.05
N ALA A 92 9.04 -0.33 17.17
CA ALA A 92 9.24 1.11 17.35
C ALA A 92 7.92 1.90 17.35
N ALA A 93 6.94 1.49 16.53
CA ALA A 93 5.64 2.13 16.49
C ALA A 93 4.83 1.93 17.77
N LYS A 94 4.92 0.75 18.38
CA LYS A 94 4.29 0.51 19.70
C LYS A 94 4.87 1.45 20.74
N ASP A 95 6.19 1.57 20.83
CA ASP A 95 6.85 2.45 21.79
C ASP A 95 6.50 3.93 21.53
N ALA A 96 6.50 4.36 20.26
CA ALA A 96 6.09 5.70 19.88
C ALA A 96 4.61 5.98 20.20
N SER A 97 3.74 4.98 20.08
CA SER A 97 2.31 5.09 20.37
C SER A 97 2.03 5.31 21.86
N GLU A 98 2.84 4.73 22.74
CA GLU A 98 2.75 4.96 24.19
C GLU A 98 3.05 6.42 24.56
N VAL A 99 3.94 7.07 23.80
CA VAL A 99 4.30 8.48 23.99
C VAL A 99 3.32 9.42 23.30
N SER A 100 2.96 9.13 22.05
CA SER A 100 2.14 10.02 21.23
C SER A 100 0.63 9.90 21.50
N GLY A 101 0.19 8.78 22.08
CA GLY A 101 -1.22 8.44 22.24
C GLY A 101 -1.96 8.24 20.91
N ASN A 102 -1.24 8.10 19.78
CA ASN A 102 -1.84 8.07 18.44
C ASN A 102 -1.31 6.89 17.59
N PRO A 103 -1.68 5.64 17.93
CA PRO A 103 -1.22 4.44 17.23
C PRO A 103 -1.61 4.39 15.76
N VAL A 104 -2.75 5.01 15.38
CA VAL A 104 -3.18 5.09 13.98
C VAL A 104 -2.19 5.89 13.13
N SER A 105 -1.68 7.01 13.66
CA SER A 105 -0.72 7.84 12.91
C SER A 105 0.66 7.21 12.87
N GLU A 106 1.08 6.54 13.95
CA GLU A 106 2.33 5.77 13.96
C GLU A 106 2.32 4.64 12.92
N ASN A 107 1.25 3.85 12.89
CA ASN A 107 1.11 2.76 11.93
C ASN A 107 1.09 3.25 10.48
N ARG A 108 0.36 4.34 10.21
CA ARG A 108 0.31 4.96 8.88
C ARG A 108 1.71 5.37 8.42
N ALA A 109 2.47 6.02 9.30
CA ALA A 109 3.82 6.47 8.99
C ALA A 109 4.79 5.30 8.74
N VAL A 110 4.67 4.19 9.48
CA VAL A 110 5.42 2.95 9.21
C VAL A 110 5.13 2.44 7.80
N LEU A 111 3.85 2.31 7.43
CA LEU A 111 3.45 1.80 6.12
C LEU A 111 3.95 2.70 4.98
N GLN A 112 3.90 4.02 5.17
CA GLN A 112 4.42 4.99 4.20
C GLN A 112 5.95 4.91 4.06
N ALA A 113 6.68 4.86 5.17
CA ALA A 113 8.15 4.74 5.14
C ALA A 113 8.60 3.42 4.48
N LEU A 114 7.90 2.31 4.76
CA LEU A 114 8.16 1.02 4.12
C LEU A 114 7.86 1.05 2.63
N ALA A 115 6.74 1.65 2.21
CA ALA A 115 6.42 1.78 0.79
C ALA A 115 7.52 2.51 0.04
N VAL A 116 8.00 3.64 0.57
CA VAL A 116 9.11 4.39 -0.05
C VAL A 116 10.36 3.52 -0.18
N TYR A 117 10.77 2.86 0.90
CA TYR A 117 12.00 2.07 0.89
C TYR A 117 11.91 0.83 0.00
N VAL A 118 10.81 0.06 0.08
CA VAL A 118 10.61 -1.20 -0.67
C VAL A 118 10.51 -0.95 -2.18
N ASN A 119 10.03 0.22 -2.59
CA ASN A 119 9.96 0.63 -4.00
C ASN A 119 11.22 1.36 -4.49
N ASP A 120 12.26 1.53 -3.64
CA ASP A 120 13.45 2.34 -3.94
C ASP A 120 13.11 3.78 -4.39
N GLU A 121 12.07 4.34 -3.77
CA GLU A 121 11.57 5.67 -4.10
C GLU A 121 12.33 6.76 -3.33
N ASN A 122 12.34 7.96 -3.89
CA ASN A 122 12.93 9.11 -3.21
C ASN A 122 12.02 9.60 -2.08
N ILE A 123 12.47 9.51 -0.84
CA ILE A 123 11.70 9.95 0.34
C ILE A 123 11.25 11.42 0.29
N GLY A 124 11.97 12.29 -0.43
CA GLY A 124 11.58 13.68 -0.68
C GLY A 124 10.26 13.82 -1.43
N GLN A 125 9.81 12.79 -2.15
CA GLN A 125 8.47 12.72 -2.72
C GLN A 125 7.36 12.56 -1.67
N LEU A 126 7.68 12.33 -0.40
CA LEU A 126 6.69 12.21 0.66
C LEU A 126 6.78 13.36 1.67
N ILE A 127 8.00 13.76 2.02
CA ILE A 127 8.25 14.77 3.07
C ILE A 127 8.64 16.16 2.53
N GLY A 128 8.79 16.30 1.21
CA GLY A 128 9.30 17.49 0.56
C GLY A 128 10.84 17.51 0.45
N THR A 129 11.35 18.23 -0.55
CA THR A 129 12.79 18.30 -0.87
C THR A 129 13.64 18.87 0.25
N ASP A 130 13.12 19.86 0.98
CA ASP A 130 13.86 20.55 2.03
C ASP A 130 14.11 19.61 3.22
N ALA A 131 13.09 18.89 3.67
CA ALA A 131 13.22 17.90 4.74
C ALA A 131 14.10 16.72 4.30
N ALA A 132 13.98 16.28 3.05
CA ALA A 132 14.80 15.19 2.51
C ALA A 132 16.28 15.55 2.34
N SER A 133 16.61 16.82 2.12
CA SER A 133 18.01 17.27 1.99
C SER A 133 18.86 17.00 3.24
N ALA A 134 18.21 16.89 4.42
CA ALA A 134 18.84 16.56 5.69
C ALA A 134 18.92 15.04 5.97
N VAL A 135 18.33 14.20 5.10
CA VAL A 135 18.25 12.75 5.28
C VAL A 135 19.31 12.06 4.44
N THR A 136 20.25 11.36 5.09
CA THR A 136 21.10 10.40 4.37
C THR A 136 20.23 9.23 3.90
N ALA A 137 20.25 8.93 2.60
CA ALA A 137 19.52 7.80 2.03
C ALA A 137 19.93 6.47 2.69
N ALA A 138 18.97 5.57 2.88
CA ALA A 138 19.25 4.20 3.27
C ALA A 138 20.02 3.48 2.16
N HIS A 139 20.94 2.59 2.53
CA HIS A 139 21.47 1.65 1.56
C HIS A 139 20.32 0.75 1.09
N PHE A 140 20.11 0.65 -0.23
CA PHE A 140 19.02 -0.17 -0.75
C PHE A 140 19.43 -1.65 -0.80
N ILE A 141 18.60 -2.49 -0.20
CA ILE A 141 18.65 -3.95 -0.28
C ILE A 141 17.29 -4.42 -0.76
N GLU A 142 17.27 -5.32 -1.77
CA GLU A 142 16.04 -5.81 -2.37
C GLU A 142 15.14 -6.49 -1.30
N VAL A 143 13.89 -6.06 -1.21
CA VAL A 143 12.93 -6.64 -0.26
C VAL A 143 12.00 -7.59 -1.00
N ARG A 144 11.85 -8.81 -0.48
CA ARG A 144 11.03 -9.85 -1.08
C ARG A 144 9.92 -10.30 -0.15
N LEU A 145 8.81 -10.72 -0.74
CA LEU A 145 7.72 -11.45 -0.11
C LEU A 145 7.48 -12.72 -0.90
N GLN A 146 7.51 -13.88 -0.26
CA GLN A 146 7.47 -15.20 -0.91
C GLN A 146 8.52 -15.34 -2.02
N ARG A 147 9.72 -14.77 -1.79
CA ARG A 147 10.86 -14.72 -2.73
C ARG A 147 10.63 -13.85 -3.98
N ARG A 148 9.57 -13.04 -4.02
CA ARG A 148 9.22 -12.13 -5.11
C ARG A 148 9.31 -10.66 -4.63
N GLN A 149 10.05 -9.84 -5.36
CA GLN A 149 10.22 -8.41 -5.04
C GLN A 149 8.93 -7.62 -5.32
N ASP A 150 8.32 -7.92 -6.46
CA ASP A 150 7.07 -7.34 -6.94
C ASP A 150 5.92 -7.51 -5.92
N LEU A 151 5.81 -8.68 -5.28
CA LEU A 151 4.79 -8.87 -4.23
C LEU A 151 5.00 -7.94 -3.03
N ALA A 152 6.25 -7.76 -2.57
CA ALA A 152 6.54 -6.85 -1.46
C ALA A 152 6.18 -5.40 -1.82
N GLN A 153 6.52 -4.97 -3.03
CA GLN A 153 6.17 -3.67 -3.58
C GLN A 153 4.66 -3.47 -3.64
N HIS A 154 3.92 -4.44 -4.19
CA HIS A 154 2.47 -4.40 -4.28
C HIS A 154 1.79 -4.29 -2.91
N VAL A 155 2.18 -5.11 -1.93
CA VAL A 155 1.61 -5.04 -0.57
C VAL A 155 1.88 -3.68 0.06
N MET A 156 3.13 -3.20 0.07
CA MET A 156 3.49 -1.97 0.78
C MET A 156 2.93 -0.71 0.11
N SER A 157 2.95 -0.62 -1.21
CA SER A 157 2.38 0.53 -1.94
C SER A 157 0.87 0.65 -1.68
N ILE A 158 0.13 -0.46 -1.78
CA ILE A 158 -1.32 -0.44 -1.53
C ILE A 158 -1.64 -0.21 -0.06
N ALA A 159 -0.85 -0.76 0.86
CA ALA A 159 -1.03 -0.50 2.29
C ALA A 159 -0.84 0.99 2.62
N ALA A 160 0.21 1.63 2.11
CA ALA A 160 0.44 3.06 2.31
C ALA A 160 -0.69 3.91 1.73
N ILE A 161 -1.10 3.65 0.48
CA ILE A 161 -2.20 4.38 -0.17
C ILE A 161 -3.50 4.21 0.63
N SER A 162 -3.83 2.98 1.02
CA SER A 162 -5.05 2.67 1.77
C SER A 162 -5.05 3.33 3.14
N ALA A 163 -3.90 3.35 3.82
CA ALA A 163 -3.75 3.97 5.13
C ALA A 163 -3.88 5.50 5.07
N SER A 164 -3.47 6.12 3.96
CA SER A 164 -3.53 7.58 3.78
C SER A 164 -4.85 8.08 3.21
N ALA A 165 -5.41 7.40 2.22
CA ALA A 165 -6.54 7.87 1.42
C ALA A 165 -7.78 6.96 1.44
N GLY A 166 -7.72 5.84 2.17
CA GLY A 166 -8.81 4.90 2.35
C GLY A 166 -8.85 3.76 1.33
N ALA A 167 -9.46 2.65 1.74
CA ALA A 167 -9.51 1.40 0.96
C ALA A 167 -10.17 1.54 -0.41
N SER A 168 -11.22 2.37 -0.55
CA SER A 168 -11.95 2.56 -1.81
C SER A 168 -11.07 3.16 -2.91
N LEU A 169 -10.21 4.13 -2.58
CA LEU A 169 -9.30 4.73 -3.55
C LEU A 169 -8.20 3.73 -3.96
N ALA A 170 -7.66 2.99 -3.00
CA ALA A 170 -6.64 1.98 -3.27
C ALA A 170 -7.16 0.84 -4.16
N GLN A 171 -8.38 0.35 -3.90
CA GLN A 171 -9.02 -0.68 -4.72
C GLN A 171 -9.25 -0.19 -6.16
N LEU A 172 -9.66 1.07 -6.33
CA LEU A 172 -9.83 1.69 -7.64
C LEU A 172 -8.50 1.73 -8.41
N LEU A 173 -7.43 2.20 -7.78
CA LEU A 173 -6.09 2.26 -8.40
C LEU A 173 -5.57 0.87 -8.76
N SER A 174 -5.70 -0.10 -7.85
CA SER A 174 -5.28 -1.49 -8.07
C SER A 174 -6.02 -2.15 -9.23
N THR A 175 -7.36 -2.12 -9.22
CA THR A 175 -8.17 -2.75 -10.27
C THR A 175 -7.96 -2.08 -11.62
N THR A 176 -7.74 -0.76 -11.66
CA THR A 176 -7.49 -0.05 -12.92
C THR A 176 -6.11 -0.38 -13.51
N LYS A 177 -5.07 -0.51 -12.68
CA LYS A 177 -3.74 -0.98 -13.11
C LYS A 177 -3.83 -2.36 -13.77
N GLU A 178 -4.48 -3.33 -13.13
CA GLU A 178 -4.61 -4.69 -13.68
C GLU A 178 -5.34 -4.71 -15.04
N ALA A 179 -6.25 -3.74 -15.30
CA ALA A 179 -6.93 -3.61 -16.61
C ALA A 179 -5.99 -3.14 -17.69
N TYR A 180 -5.16 -2.18 -17.32
CA TYR A 180 -4.14 -1.65 -18.20
C TYR A 180 -3.10 -2.73 -18.52
N ASP A 181 -2.67 -3.49 -17.52
CA ASP A 181 -1.65 -4.52 -17.70
C ASP A 181 -2.15 -5.71 -18.53
N ALA A 182 -3.42 -6.13 -18.36
CA ALA A 182 -4.09 -7.13 -19.18
C ALA A 182 -4.11 -6.77 -20.68
N ARG A 183 -4.27 -5.48 -20.97
CA ARG A 183 -4.50 -4.98 -22.33
C ARG A 183 -3.23 -4.46 -23.03
N TYR A 184 -2.26 -3.98 -22.26
CA TYR A 184 -1.13 -3.21 -22.81
C TYR A 184 0.24 -3.57 -22.24
N ARG A 185 0.34 -4.43 -21.21
CA ARG A 185 1.63 -4.77 -20.57
C ARG A 185 1.78 -6.27 -20.29
N SER A 186 1.98 -6.64 -19.02
CA SER A 186 2.40 -7.96 -18.57
C SER A 186 1.28 -9.00 -18.50
N GLY A 187 0.03 -8.61 -18.73
CA GLY A 187 -1.14 -9.45 -18.47
C GLY A 187 -1.66 -9.29 -17.04
N PHE A 188 -2.89 -9.76 -16.79
CA PHE A 188 -3.55 -9.73 -15.49
C PHE A 188 -2.90 -10.74 -14.51
N SER A 189 -2.66 -10.34 -13.25
CA SER A 189 -2.07 -11.21 -12.23
C SER A 189 -2.96 -11.38 -10.99
N PHE A 190 -3.32 -12.62 -10.68
CA PHE A 190 -3.99 -12.93 -9.42
C PHE A 190 -3.06 -12.86 -8.22
N SER A 191 -1.75 -13.08 -8.41
CA SER A 191 -0.77 -12.88 -7.34
C SER A 191 -0.67 -11.40 -6.95
N ASP A 192 -0.63 -10.49 -7.93
CA ASP A 192 -0.60 -9.05 -7.70
C ASP A 192 -1.91 -8.58 -7.06
N LEU A 193 -3.05 -9.09 -7.53
CA LEU A 193 -4.34 -8.80 -6.91
C LEU A 193 -4.41 -9.29 -5.44
N THR A 194 -3.82 -10.45 -5.15
CA THR A 194 -3.74 -10.99 -3.79
C THR A 194 -2.86 -10.10 -2.91
N ALA A 195 -1.68 -9.70 -3.39
CA ALA A 195 -0.77 -8.80 -2.69
C ALA A 195 -1.43 -7.42 -2.42
N ASN A 196 -2.09 -6.85 -3.42
CA ASN A 196 -2.86 -5.63 -3.27
C ASN A 196 -3.95 -5.78 -2.19
N SER A 197 -4.70 -6.88 -2.20
CA SER A 197 -5.76 -7.15 -1.22
C SER A 197 -5.21 -7.30 0.20
N VAL A 198 -4.03 -7.93 0.36
CA VAL A 198 -3.33 -8.00 1.65
C VAL A 198 -2.93 -6.60 2.12
N GLY A 199 -2.41 -5.76 1.23
CA GLY A 199 -2.09 -4.36 1.53
C GLY A 199 -3.30 -3.57 2.04
N VAL A 200 -4.47 -3.73 1.41
CA VAL A 200 -5.73 -3.11 1.86
C VAL A 200 -6.11 -3.61 3.25
N ALA A 201 -6.04 -4.92 3.50
CA ALA A 201 -6.38 -5.52 4.79
C ALA A 201 -5.44 -5.03 5.91
N MET A 202 -4.12 -4.96 5.64
CA MET A 202 -3.15 -4.39 6.58
C MET A 202 -3.50 -2.97 6.95
N ALA A 203 -3.75 -2.11 5.95
CA ALA A 203 -4.04 -0.70 6.19
C ALA A 203 -5.32 -0.48 6.98
N ASP A 204 -6.40 -1.21 6.67
CA ASP A 204 -7.65 -1.17 7.42
C ASP A 204 -7.39 -1.49 8.89
N PHE A 205 -6.77 -2.64 9.20
CA PHE A 205 -6.49 -3.00 10.60
C PHE A 205 -5.53 -2.03 11.30
N ALA A 206 -4.53 -1.53 10.58
CA ALA A 206 -3.53 -0.63 11.08
C ALA A 206 -4.08 0.76 11.42
N THR A 207 -5.15 1.21 10.75
CA THR A 207 -5.60 2.62 10.82
C THR A 207 -7.07 2.86 11.13
N ARG A 208 -7.90 1.79 11.21
CA ARG A 208 -9.35 1.90 11.44
C ARG A 208 -9.72 2.69 12.70
N ASN A 209 -9.10 2.36 13.82
CA ASN A 209 -9.28 3.03 15.12
C ASN A 209 -8.10 2.70 16.06
N PRO A 210 -7.94 3.39 17.20
CA PRO A 210 -6.81 3.17 18.10
C PRO A 210 -6.68 1.74 18.65
N GLU A 211 -7.78 1.07 18.98
CA GLU A 211 -7.78 -0.30 19.51
C GLU A 211 -7.27 -1.30 18.45
N SER A 212 -7.82 -1.21 17.24
CA SER A 212 -7.38 -2.02 16.09
C SER A 212 -5.91 -1.77 15.76
N ALA A 213 -5.46 -0.50 15.81
CA ALA A 213 -4.09 -0.12 15.53
C ALA A 213 -3.09 -0.72 16.54
N LEU A 214 -3.43 -0.73 17.83
CA LEU A 214 -2.62 -1.36 18.88
C LEU A 214 -2.59 -2.88 18.75
N GLU A 215 -3.74 -3.50 18.45
CA GLU A 215 -3.80 -4.96 18.22
C GLU A 215 -2.99 -5.35 16.96
N PHE A 216 -3.03 -4.53 15.92
CA PHE A 216 -2.20 -4.70 14.73
C PHE A 216 -0.72 -4.64 15.09
N GLN A 217 -0.26 -3.62 15.82
CA GLN A 217 1.12 -3.53 16.31
C GLN A 217 1.52 -4.79 17.09
N ARG A 218 0.69 -5.22 18.06
CA ARG A 218 0.94 -6.40 18.88
C ARG A 218 1.17 -7.66 18.04
N ARG A 219 0.36 -7.87 17.00
CA ARG A 219 0.50 -9.04 16.13
C ARG A 219 1.66 -8.92 15.16
N MET A 220 1.90 -7.73 14.62
CA MET A 220 3.06 -7.48 13.74
C MET A 220 4.38 -7.74 14.46
N ILE A 221 4.49 -7.37 15.74
CA ILE A 221 5.67 -7.64 16.57
C ILE A 221 5.88 -9.15 16.79
N ALA A 222 4.80 -9.93 16.81
CA ALA A 222 4.83 -11.38 17.02
C ALA A 222 4.99 -12.20 15.74
N LEU A 223 5.16 -11.56 14.57
CA LEU A 223 5.32 -12.26 13.30
C LEU A 223 6.62 -13.08 13.27
N GLU A 224 6.50 -14.34 12.90
CA GLU A 224 7.62 -15.26 12.67
C GLU A 224 7.75 -15.61 11.18
N ALA A 225 6.64 -15.64 10.42
CA ALA A 225 6.64 -16.07 9.03
C ALA A 225 5.77 -15.20 8.10
N GLU A 226 6.14 -15.13 6.82
CA GLU A 226 5.36 -14.42 5.79
C GLU A 226 3.96 -15.02 5.58
N SER A 227 3.81 -16.33 5.81
CA SER A 227 2.53 -17.03 5.71
C SER A 227 1.50 -16.55 6.72
N GLU A 228 1.90 -15.80 7.75
CA GLU A 228 0.99 -15.27 8.76
C GLU A 228 0.17 -14.06 8.27
N TYR A 229 0.56 -13.46 7.14
CA TYR A 229 -0.16 -12.34 6.53
C TYR A 229 -0.33 -12.46 5.01
N MET A 230 0.51 -13.25 4.34
CA MET A 230 0.42 -13.43 2.89
C MET A 230 0.04 -14.88 2.57
N PRO A 231 -1.18 -15.13 2.02
CA PRO A 231 -1.52 -16.42 1.48
C PRO A 231 -0.51 -16.87 0.42
N ALA A 232 -0.27 -18.18 0.32
CA ALA A 232 0.59 -18.71 -0.73
C ALA A 232 0.03 -18.36 -2.12
N VAL A 233 0.81 -17.63 -2.92
CA VAL A 233 0.49 -17.34 -4.32
C VAL A 233 1.39 -18.16 -5.23
N GLY A 234 0.81 -18.68 -6.32
CA GLY A 234 1.52 -19.51 -7.28
C GLY A 234 1.59 -18.85 -8.65
N ASN A 235 2.65 -19.17 -9.40
CA ASN A 235 2.92 -18.57 -10.72
C ASN A 235 1.94 -19.03 -11.83
N ASN A 236 1.01 -19.93 -11.54
CA ASN A 236 0.24 -20.65 -12.55
C ASN A 236 -0.92 -19.84 -13.17
N ARG A 237 -1.19 -18.63 -12.69
CA ARG A 237 -2.29 -17.76 -13.17
C ARG A 237 -1.91 -16.28 -13.25
N ASP A 238 -0.62 -16.00 -13.42
CA ASP A 238 -0.11 -14.65 -13.63
C ASP A 238 0.12 -14.41 -15.13
N GLY A 239 -0.13 -13.18 -15.58
CA GLY A 239 0.09 -12.77 -16.97
C GLY A 239 -1.00 -13.20 -17.95
N LEU A 240 -2.26 -13.31 -17.50
CA LEU A 240 -3.38 -13.61 -18.39
C LEU A 240 -3.56 -12.47 -19.40
N THR A 241 -3.62 -12.80 -20.69
CA THR A 241 -3.98 -11.82 -21.71
C THR A 241 -5.44 -11.40 -21.57
N GLU A 242 -5.83 -10.26 -22.14
CA GLU A 242 -7.25 -9.86 -22.19
C GLU A 242 -8.15 -10.96 -22.81
N ALA A 243 -7.66 -11.67 -23.83
CA ALA A 243 -8.41 -12.75 -24.46
C ALA A 243 -8.60 -13.95 -23.52
N ASP A 244 -7.54 -14.40 -22.86
CA ASP A 244 -7.60 -15.52 -21.90
C ASP A 244 -8.44 -15.15 -20.66
N PHE A 245 -8.36 -13.88 -20.24
CA PHE A 245 -9.19 -13.35 -19.16
C PHE A 245 -10.66 -13.36 -19.55
N SER A 246 -11.01 -12.83 -20.73
CA SER A 246 -12.41 -12.82 -21.21
C SER A 246 -12.94 -14.21 -21.49
N GLU A 247 -12.12 -15.18 -21.91
CA GLU A 247 -12.54 -16.57 -22.07
C GLU A 247 -12.93 -17.21 -20.73
N GLN A 248 -12.18 -16.92 -19.66
CA GLN A 248 -12.40 -17.51 -18.35
C GLN A 248 -13.43 -16.76 -17.49
N PHE A 249 -13.49 -15.44 -17.63
CA PHE A 249 -14.25 -14.56 -16.74
C PHE A 249 -15.24 -13.66 -17.47
N THR A 250 -15.32 -13.65 -18.81
CA THR A 250 -16.09 -12.68 -19.60
C THR A 250 -15.61 -11.23 -19.42
N ASP A 251 -15.84 -10.67 -18.23
CA ASP A 251 -15.39 -9.36 -17.77
C ASP A 251 -15.20 -9.35 -16.23
N ARG A 252 -15.03 -8.16 -15.65
CA ARG A 252 -14.80 -7.96 -14.21
C ARG A 252 -16.07 -7.90 -13.37
N ASN A 253 -17.23 -7.95 -14.00
CA ASN A 253 -18.53 -7.97 -13.35
C ASN A 253 -19.13 -9.38 -13.31
N SER A 254 -18.45 -10.36 -13.92
CA SER A 254 -18.87 -11.75 -13.91
C SER A 254 -18.89 -12.36 -12.51
N ASP A 255 -19.75 -13.36 -12.37
CA ASP A 255 -19.89 -14.11 -11.13
C ASP A 255 -18.61 -14.89 -10.81
N GLU A 256 -17.94 -15.44 -11.83
CA GLU A 256 -16.69 -16.17 -11.70
C GLU A 256 -15.56 -15.29 -11.16
N TYR A 257 -15.44 -14.06 -11.68
CA TYR A 257 -14.44 -13.11 -11.20
C TYR A 257 -14.74 -12.68 -9.77
N ARG A 258 -15.99 -12.32 -9.46
CA ARG A 258 -16.40 -11.96 -8.09
C ARG A 258 -16.18 -13.10 -7.10
N LEU A 259 -16.51 -14.33 -7.49
CA LEU A 259 -16.26 -15.52 -6.67
C LEU A 259 -14.77 -15.70 -6.42
N ARG A 260 -13.93 -15.47 -7.42
CA ARG A 260 -12.48 -15.55 -7.26
C ARG A 260 -11.93 -14.49 -6.31
N LEU A 261 -12.44 -13.26 -6.37
CA LEU A 261 -12.09 -12.21 -5.41
C LEU A 261 -12.51 -12.58 -3.99
N ALA A 262 -13.72 -13.12 -3.81
CA ALA A 262 -14.21 -13.58 -2.52
C ALA A 262 -13.35 -14.72 -1.94
N GLN A 263 -12.87 -15.64 -2.79
CA GLN A 263 -11.93 -16.69 -2.37
C GLN A 263 -10.60 -16.13 -1.90
N ILE A 264 -10.03 -15.16 -2.63
CA ILE A 264 -8.78 -14.49 -2.23
C ILE A 264 -8.98 -13.81 -0.88
N GLN A 265 -10.07 -13.07 -0.72
CA GLN A 265 -10.38 -12.40 0.53
C GLN A 265 -10.56 -13.38 1.70
N ALA A 266 -11.22 -14.51 1.47
CA ALA A 266 -11.37 -15.56 2.48
C ALA A 266 -10.00 -16.16 2.88
N LEU A 267 -9.09 -16.39 1.94
CA LEU A 267 -7.73 -16.86 2.22
C LEU A 267 -6.94 -15.84 3.03
N ILE A 268 -7.11 -14.54 2.76
CA ILE A 268 -6.46 -13.48 3.52
C ILE A 268 -6.95 -13.50 4.97
N TYR A 269 -8.26 -13.48 5.22
CA TYR A 269 -8.79 -13.47 6.59
C TYR A 269 -8.58 -14.78 7.38
N GLN A 270 -8.10 -15.84 6.73
CA GLN A 270 -7.61 -17.05 7.39
C GLN A 270 -6.18 -16.92 7.92
N GLN A 271 -5.41 -15.90 7.54
CA GLN A 271 -4.04 -15.75 8.05
C GLN A 271 -4.04 -15.20 9.48
N SER A 272 -3.11 -15.67 10.33
CA SER A 272 -3.09 -15.37 11.78
C SER A 272 -3.04 -13.86 12.06
N LEU A 273 -2.38 -13.08 11.20
CA LEU A 273 -2.38 -11.62 11.30
C LEU A 273 -3.78 -11.02 11.18
N PHE A 274 -4.72 -11.65 10.49
CA PHE A 274 -6.04 -11.07 10.17
C PHE A 274 -7.21 -11.77 10.85
N GLN A 275 -7.00 -12.96 11.39
CA GLN A 275 -8.03 -13.73 12.07
C GLN A 275 -8.68 -12.93 13.21
N ASN A 276 -10.00 -13.01 13.32
CA ASN A 276 -10.81 -12.44 14.41
C ASN A 276 -10.77 -10.91 14.57
N PHE A 277 -10.11 -10.15 13.70
CA PHE A 277 -10.11 -8.68 13.80
C PHE A 277 -11.49 -8.04 13.66
N ASN A 278 -12.43 -8.73 13.02
CA ASN A 278 -13.81 -8.27 12.87
C ASN A 278 -14.74 -8.76 14.01
N GLN A 279 -14.26 -9.64 14.91
CA GLN A 279 -15.08 -10.22 15.99
C GLN A 279 -15.02 -9.44 17.31
N ASN A 280 -14.04 -8.54 17.51
CA ASN A 280 -13.96 -7.71 18.72
C ASN A 280 -15.02 -6.58 18.80
N GLN A 281 -16.01 -6.56 17.89
CA GLN A 281 -17.11 -5.58 17.90
C GLN A 281 -18.34 -6.00 18.73
N GLY A 282 -18.28 -7.11 19.45
CA GLY A 282 -19.43 -7.68 20.16
C GLY A 282 -19.62 -7.28 21.64
N LEU A 283 -18.75 -6.47 22.24
CA LEU A 283 -18.81 -6.16 23.69
C LEU A 283 -19.13 -4.69 24.02
N GLY A 284 -19.66 -3.94 23.05
CA GLY A 284 -20.13 -2.56 23.24
C GLY A 284 -21.49 -2.34 22.57
N GLN A 285 -22.51 -3.07 23.00
CA GLN A 285 -23.90 -2.60 22.92
C GLN A 285 -24.33 -2.08 24.30
#